data_AF-A0A6B1GI77-F1
#
_entry.id   AF-A0A6B1GI77-F1
#
_cell.length_a   1.000
_cell.length_b   1.000
_cell.length_c   1.000
_cell.angle_alpha   90.00
_cell.angle_beta   90.00
_cell.angle_gamma   90.00
#
_symmetry.space_group_name_H-M   'P 1'
#
loop_
_entity.id
_entity.type
_entity.pdbx_description
1 polymer ?
#
loop_
_entity_poly.entity_id
_entity_poly.type
_entity_poly.pdbx_seq_one_letter_code
_entity_poly.pdbx_strand_id
1 'polypeptide(L)' 'MAIIAQELEQQILDALADGEDLSKADLAKRIPDVEAAHLATALRTLKRGRGITVSSDGSKRVYRLAG' A
#
# COMPACT_ATOMS: atom_id res chain seq x y z
N MET A 1 -15.56 -12.73 2.96
CA MET A 1 -14.10 -12.49 3.15
C MET A 1 -13.82 -10.98 3.10
N ALA A 2 -14.19 -10.22 4.13
CA ALA A 2 -13.98 -8.76 4.16
C ALA A 2 -12.95 -8.31 5.22
N ILE A 3 -12.76 -9.09 6.28
CA ILE A 3 -11.94 -8.71 7.45
C ILE A 3 -10.45 -8.64 7.09
N ILE A 4 -9.93 -9.62 6.35
CA ILE A 4 -8.50 -9.66 5.96
C ILE A 4 -8.14 -8.48 5.04
N ALA A 5 -9.05 -8.06 4.17
CA ALA A 5 -8.79 -6.96 3.24
C ALA A 5 -8.69 -5.61 3.95
N GLN A 6 -9.56 -5.34 4.92
CA GLN A 6 -9.54 -4.08 5.69
C GLN A 6 -8.31 -4.00 6.60
N GLU A 7 -7.92 -5.11 7.24
CA GLU A 7 -6.71 -5.17 8.06
C GLU A 7 -5.45 -4.86 7.24
N LEU A 8 -5.35 -5.47 6.05
CA LEU A 8 -4.25 -5.22 5.14
C LEU A 8 -4.22 -3.77 4.63
N GLU A 9 -5.38 -3.19 4.34
CA GLU A 9 -5.48 -1.79 3.95
C GLU A 9 -4.97 -0.87 5.05
N GLN A 10 -5.33 -1.12 6.31
CA GLN A 10 -4.84 -0.34 7.45
C GLN A 10 -3.32 -0.48 7.63
N GLN A 11 -2.78 -1.70 7.55
CA GLN A 11 -1.33 -1.93 7.65
C GLN A 11 -0.54 -1.20 6.55
N ILE A 12 -1.09 -1.09 5.34
CA ILE A 12 -0.49 -0.31 4.25
C ILE A 12 -0.51 1.19 4.60
N LEU A 13 -1.63 1.71 5.11
CA LEU A 13 -1.74 3.11 5.51
C LEU A 13 -0.76 3.44 6.64
N ASP A 14 -0.66 2.58 7.65
CA ASP A 14 0.28 2.73 8.77
C ASP A 14 1.73 2.69 8.28
N ALA A 15 2.06 1.78 7.34
CA ALA A 15 3.39 1.73 6.74
C ALA A 15 3.74 3.00 5.95
N LEU A 16 2.75 3.70 5.39
CA LEU A 16 2.91 4.95 4.65
C LEU A 16 2.78 6.21 5.54
N ALA A 17 2.38 6.06 6.81
CA ALA A 17 2.20 7.15 7.77
C ALA A 17 3.48 7.89 8.11
N ASP A 18 4.64 7.23 7.93
CA ASP A 18 5.96 7.84 8.12
C ASP A 18 6.28 8.96 7.09
N GLY A 19 5.41 9.18 6.10
CA GLY A 19 5.59 10.21 5.07
C GLY A 19 6.58 9.80 3.97
N GLU A 20 7.03 8.56 3.98
CA GLU A 20 7.92 7.99 2.96
C GLU A 20 7.14 7.49 1.73
N ASP A 21 7.72 7.70 0.55
CA ASP A 21 7.25 7.13 -0.70
C ASP A 21 7.73 5.67 -0.78
N LEU A 22 6.86 4.69 -0.52
CA LEU A 22 7.23 3.28 -0.48
C LEU A 22 6.86 2.56 -1.78
N SER A 23 7.76 1.72 -2.28
CA SER A 23 7.42 0.83 -3.40
C SER A 23 6.60 -0.38 -2.92
N LYS A 24 5.95 -1.09 -3.85
CA LYS A 24 5.25 -2.35 -3.53
C LYS A 24 6.20 -3.35 -2.84
N ALA A 25 7.47 -3.38 -3.24
CA ALA A 25 8.46 -4.28 -2.65
C ALA A 25 8.81 -3.87 -1.21
N ASP A 26 8.82 -2.58 -0.90
CA ASP A 26 9.11 -2.09 0.44
C ASP A 26 7.93 -2.34 1.37
N LEU A 27 6.70 -2.14 0.89
CA LEU A 27 5.48 -2.52 1.61
C LEU A 27 5.44 -4.02 1.92
N ALA A 28 5.82 -4.88 0.97
CA ALA A 28 5.87 -6.33 1.18
C ALA A 28 6.92 -6.76 2.23
N LYS A 29 7.99 -5.96 2.44
CA LYS A 29 8.96 -6.21 3.52
C LYS A 29 8.44 -5.77 4.88
N ARG A 30 7.68 -4.67 4.93
CA ARG A 30 7.10 -4.13 6.17
C ARG A 30 5.90 -4.95 6.66
N ILE A 31 5.17 -5.57 5.73
CA ILE A 31 3.98 -6.37 6.01
C ILE A 31 4.27 -7.84 5.64
N PRO A 32 4.89 -8.62 6.55
CA PRO A 32 5.16 -10.03 6.30
C PRO A 32 3.85 -10.84 6.21
N ASP A 33 3.93 -12.02 5.60
CA ASP A 33 2.83 -12.98 5.48
C ASP A 33 1.64 -12.58 4.58
N VAL A 34 1.83 -11.60 3.70
CA VAL A 34 0.82 -11.20 2.71
C VAL A 34 1.20 -11.63 1.31
N GLU A 35 0.29 -12.33 0.63
CA GLU A 35 0.46 -12.66 -0.78
C GLU A 35 0.51 -11.40 -1.65
N ALA A 36 1.42 -11.40 -2.63
CA ALA A 36 1.60 -10.28 -3.54
C ALA A 36 0.33 -9.89 -4.34
N ALA A 37 -0.60 -10.83 -4.52
CA ALA A 37 -1.91 -10.60 -5.15
C ALA A 37 -2.86 -9.82 -4.23
N HIS A 38 -2.90 -10.15 -2.93
CA HIS A 38 -3.69 -9.43 -1.95
C HIS A 38 -3.16 -8.00 -1.76
N LEU A 39 -1.84 -7.83 -1.67
CA LEU A 39 -1.21 -6.51 -1.60
C LEU A 39 -1.55 -5.63 -2.82
N ALA A 40 -1.51 -6.20 -4.02
CA ALA A 40 -1.87 -5.46 -5.25
C ALA A 40 -3.35 -5.02 -5.24
N THR A 41 -4.23 -5.88 -4.72
CA THR A 41 -5.66 -5.61 -4.63
C THR A 41 -5.93 -4.49 -3.63
N ALA A 42 -5.38 -4.57 -2.42
CA ALA A 42 -5.50 -3.55 -1.38
C ALA A 42 -4.98 -2.18 -1.85
N LEU A 43 -3.80 -2.12 -2.49
CA LEU A 43 -3.27 -0.88 -3.07
C LEU A 43 -4.20 -0.27 -4.12
N ARG A 44 -4.86 -1.10 -4.92
CA ARG A 44 -5.80 -0.64 -5.95
C ARG A 44 -7.08 -0.10 -5.32
N THR A 45 -7.57 -0.73 -4.26
CA THR A 45 -8.72 -0.26 -3.48
C THR A 45 -8.41 1.08 -2.81
N LEU A 46 -7.29 1.18 -2.08
CA LEU A 46 -6.85 2.40 -1.40
C LEU A 46 -6.65 3.56 -2.38
N LYS A 47 -6.07 3.31 -3.56
CA LYS A 47 -5.95 4.33 -4.61
C LYS A 47 -7.30 4.84 -5.08
N ARG A 48 -8.29 3.94 -5.28
CA ARG A 48 -9.65 4.31 -5.69
C ARG A 48 -10.39 5.07 -4.58
N GLY A 49 -10.21 4.65 -3.33
CA GLY A 49 -10.78 5.28 -2.15
C GLY A 49 -10.10 6.59 -1.72
N ARG A 50 -9.08 7.04 -2.47
CA ARG A 50 -8.26 8.23 -2.16
C ARG A 50 -7.51 8.15 -0.81
N GLY A 51 -7.23 6.95 -0.30
CA GLY A 51 -6.37 6.79 0.88
C GLY A 51 -4.88 6.95 0.55
N ILE A 52 -4.49 6.64 -0.69
CA ILE A 52 -3.10 6.75 -1.16
C ILE A 52 -3.02 7.40 -2.54
N THR A 53 -1.90 8.05 -2.83
CA THR A 53 -1.51 8.50 -4.16
C THR A 53 -0.36 7.66 -4.70
N VAL A 54 -0.22 7.62 -6.03
CA VAL A 54 0.81 6.84 -6.71
C VAL A 54 1.65 7.78 -7.56
N SER A 55 2.95 7.77 -7.28
CA SER A 55 3.96 8.52 -8.02
C SER A 55 4.96 7.55 -8.65
N SER A 56 5.85 8.08 -9.47
CA SER A 56 6.98 7.32 -10.01
C SER A 56 8.26 7.90 -9.46
N ASP A 57 9.08 7.05 -8.84
CA ASP A 57 10.45 7.37 -8.46
C ASP A 57 11.38 6.63 -9.43
N GLY A 58 11.85 7.36 -10.45
CA GLY A 58 12.59 6.81 -11.58
C GLY A 58 11.79 5.74 -12.35
N SER A 59 12.24 4.49 -12.29
CA SER A 59 11.60 3.35 -12.97
C SER A 59 10.56 2.60 -12.11
N LYS A 60 10.42 2.96 -10.82
CA LYS A 60 9.56 2.26 -9.88
C LYS A 60 8.31 3.07 -9.57
N ARG A 61 7.20 2.36 -9.36
CA ARG A 61 5.99 2.95 -8.79
C ARG A 61 6.12 2.98 -7.27
N VAL A 62 5.92 4.17 -6.72
CA VAL A 62 5.90 4.42 -5.28
C VAL A 62 4.51 4.89 -4.87
N TYR A 63 4.14 4.55 -3.65
CA TYR A 63 2.86 4.82 -3.04
C TYR A 63 3.10 5.69 -1.82
N ARG A 64 2.22 6.66 -1.59
CA ARG A 64 2.27 7.54 -0.42
C ARG A 64 0.86 7.81 0.07
N LEU A 65 0.71 8.20 1.33
CA LEU A 65 -0.58 8.67 1.83
C LEU A 65 -1.10 9.85 0.99
N ALA A 66 -2.39 9.84 0.72
CA ALA A 66 -3.07 11.00 0.17
C ALA A 66 -3.20 12.04 1.30
N GLY A 67 -2.55 13.20 1.13
CA GLY A 67 -2.75 14.37 1.98
C GLY A 67 -3.96 15.19 1.55
#